data_AF-A0A9E3B5H4-F1
#
_entry.id   AF-A0A9E3B5H4-F1
#
_cell.length_a   1.000
_cell.length_b   1.000
_cell.length_c   1.000
_cell.angle_alpha   90.00
_cell.angle_beta   90.00
_cell.angle_gamma   90.00
#
_symmetry.space_group_name_H-M   'P 1'
#
loop_
_entity.id
_entity.type
_entity.pdbx_description
1 polymer ?
#
loop_
_entity_poly.entity_id
_entity_poly.type
_entity_poly.pdbx_seq_one_letter_code
_entity_poly.pdbx_strand_id
1 'polypeptide(L)'
;MANNPITSPLHRIPVSSHRSLPLNWRERGIGIVRILFGLVYAVAAILKWQPEFQQSFLQQVTGTQDGQPASIVGWISFWAHLVSLNPLLFARIEATTESAIAVLLILGLFSNLTSIIGIFLSLGIWSIPEGFGGPYLPGHSTDIGTAFPYAILFAILLCLSAGRYYGLDQWLTPRLGRWGFLASGSLRRNRK
;
A
#
# COMPACT_ATOMS: atom_id res chain seq x y z
N MET A 1 -20.60 -70.29 9.33
CA MET A 1 -19.24 -69.98 8.85
C MET A 1 -19.22 -68.49 8.51
N ALA A 2 -18.53 -67.70 9.34
CA ALA A 2 -18.48 -66.25 9.24
C ALA A 2 -17.41 -65.83 8.22
N ASN A 3 -17.71 -64.89 7.33
CA ASN A 3 -16.70 -64.18 6.53
C ASN A 3 -16.91 -62.67 6.69
N ASN A 4 -15.86 -62.04 7.22
CA ASN A 4 -15.74 -60.62 7.54
C ASN A 4 -15.22 -59.80 6.32
N PRO A 5 -15.22 -58.46 6.39
CA PRO A 5 -15.45 -57.57 5.26
C PRO A 5 -14.16 -57.13 4.53
N ILE A 6 -14.30 -56.79 3.24
CA ILE A 6 -13.26 -56.11 2.47
C ILE A 6 -13.34 -54.61 2.79
N THR A 7 -12.41 -54.14 3.62
CA THR A 7 -12.19 -52.72 3.89
C THR A 7 -11.47 -52.08 2.71
N SER A 8 -12.06 -51.00 2.19
CA SER A 8 -11.52 -50.15 1.13
C SER A 8 -10.22 -49.47 1.59
N PRO A 9 -9.14 -49.44 0.79
CA PRO A 9 -7.95 -48.68 1.14
C PRO A 9 -8.23 -47.19 1.02
N LEU A 10 -8.17 -46.49 2.15
CA LEU A 10 -8.19 -45.03 2.26
C LEU A 10 -7.18 -44.42 1.27
N HIS A 11 -7.71 -43.74 0.25
CA HIS A 11 -6.94 -42.88 -0.64
C HIS A 11 -6.42 -41.69 0.18
N ARG A 12 -5.23 -41.84 0.78
CA ARG A 12 -4.52 -40.72 1.41
C ARG A 12 -4.12 -39.75 0.31
N ILE A 13 -4.87 -38.66 0.17
CA ILE A 13 -4.43 -37.48 -0.57
C ILE A 13 -3.10 -37.06 0.06
N PRO A 14 -2.00 -36.97 -0.71
CA PRO A 14 -0.77 -36.42 -0.18
C PRO A 14 -1.05 -34.97 0.18
N VAL A 15 -1.01 -34.67 1.48
CA VAL A 15 -0.91 -33.29 1.97
C VAL A 15 0.35 -32.75 1.29
N SER A 16 0.16 -31.87 0.30
CA SER A 16 1.26 -31.21 -0.38
C SER A 16 2.03 -30.44 0.68
N SER A 17 3.14 -31.01 1.14
CA SER A 17 4.11 -30.29 1.95
C SER A 17 4.51 -29.08 1.12
N HIS A 18 4.13 -27.89 1.60
CA HIS A 18 4.60 -26.64 1.03
C HIS A 18 6.11 -26.60 1.22
N ARG A 19 6.85 -27.16 0.25
CA ARG A 19 8.30 -27.07 0.20
C ARG A 19 8.61 -25.61 -0.07
N SER A 20 8.97 -24.88 0.97
CA SER A 20 9.54 -23.54 0.88
C SER A 20 10.86 -23.69 0.13
N LEU A 21 10.81 -23.55 -1.19
CA LEU A 21 12.01 -23.39 -1.99
C LEU A 21 12.78 -22.20 -1.42
N PRO A 22 14.09 -22.31 -1.21
CA PRO A 22 14.88 -21.21 -0.67
C PRO A 22 14.73 -19.99 -1.59
N LEU A 23 14.36 -18.85 -1.01
CA LEU A 23 14.17 -17.61 -1.76
C LEU A 23 15.46 -17.26 -2.51
N ASN A 24 15.32 -16.99 -3.81
CA ASN A 24 16.43 -16.47 -4.60
C ASN A 24 16.72 -15.01 -4.20
N TRP A 25 17.87 -14.47 -4.63
CA TRP A 25 18.30 -13.13 -4.22
C TRP A 25 17.32 -12.01 -4.64
N ARG A 26 16.60 -12.17 -5.76
CA ARG A 26 15.60 -11.21 -6.23
C ARG A 26 14.39 -11.19 -5.32
N GLU A 27 13.89 -12.36 -4.95
CA GLU A 27 12.75 -12.52 -4.04
C GLU A 27 13.07 -11.94 -2.65
N ARG A 28 14.27 -12.19 -2.13
CA ARG A 28 14.75 -11.55 -0.90
C ARG A 28 14.80 -10.03 -1.04
N GLY A 29 15.32 -9.55 -2.16
CA GLY A 29 15.37 -8.12 -2.48
C GLY A 29 13.98 -7.47 -2.44
N ILE A 30 12.97 -8.10 -3.04
CA ILE A 30 11.59 -7.60 -3.03
C ILE A 30 11.05 -7.47 -1.60
N GLY A 31 11.24 -8.50 -0.77
CA GLY A 31 10.82 -8.46 0.63
C GLY A 31 11.53 -7.37 1.43
N ILE A 32 12.84 -7.19 1.23
CA ILE A 32 13.64 -6.14 1.88
C ILE A 32 13.16 -4.75 1.45
N VAL A 33 12.95 -4.52 0.14
CA VAL A 33 12.43 -3.24 -0.38
C VAL A 33 11.07 -2.91 0.24
N ARG A 34 10.16 -3.89 0.33
CA ARG A 34 8.86 -3.71 0.99
C ARG A 34 9.01 -3.26 2.45
N ILE A 35 9.92 -3.89 3.20
CA ILE A 35 10.16 -3.55 4.62
C ILE A 35 10.79 -2.17 4.75
N LEU A 36 11.82 -1.85 3.96
CA LEU A 36 12.47 -0.53 3.97
C LEU A 36 11.47 0.57 3.63
N PHE A 37 10.61 0.33 2.64
CA PHE A 37 9.57 1.28 2.29
C PHE A 37 8.52 1.43 3.40
N GLY A 38 8.17 0.36 4.10
CA GLY A 38 7.36 0.42 5.31
C GLY A 38 7.99 1.25 6.43
N LEU A 39 9.32 1.20 6.58
CA LEU A 39 10.04 2.07 7.53
C LEU A 39 10.00 3.55 7.11
N VAL A 40 10.11 3.84 5.81
CA VAL A 40 9.91 5.21 5.30
C VAL A 40 8.51 5.72 5.64
N TYR A 41 7.49 4.89 5.44
CA TYR A 41 6.11 5.21 5.84
C TYR A 41 5.95 5.35 7.37
N ALA A 42 6.70 4.60 8.18
CA ALA A 42 6.67 4.76 9.63
C ALA A 42 7.21 6.13 10.05
N VAL A 43 8.31 6.58 9.43
CA VAL A 43 8.84 7.94 9.65
C VAL A 43 7.83 8.99 9.21
N ALA A 44 7.23 8.84 8.03
CA ALA A 44 6.19 9.75 7.54
C ALA A 44 5.03 9.83 8.54
N ALA A 45 4.49 8.69 8.99
CA ALA A 45 3.41 8.63 9.96
C ALA A 45 3.76 9.32 11.30
N ILE A 46 4.97 9.13 11.82
CA ILE A 46 5.45 9.81 13.03
C ILE A 46 5.42 11.34 12.86
N LEU A 47 5.81 11.83 11.69
CA LEU A 47 5.74 13.26 11.36
C LEU A 47 4.28 13.74 11.25
N LYS A 48 3.38 12.94 10.68
CA LYS A 48 1.94 13.27 10.59
C LYS A 48 1.26 13.35 11.95
N TRP A 49 1.74 12.62 12.96
CA TRP A 49 1.22 12.71 14.32
C TRP A 49 1.71 13.94 15.09
N GLN A 50 2.66 14.72 14.55
CA GLN A 50 3.12 15.94 15.21
C GLN A 50 2.00 17.00 15.29
N PRO A 51 1.92 17.77 16.40
CA PRO A 51 0.92 18.80 16.56
C PRO A 51 0.94 19.85 15.45
N GLU A 52 2.13 20.24 15.00
CA GLU A 52 2.34 21.24 13.95
C GLU A 52 1.71 20.80 12.63
N PHE A 53 1.88 19.53 12.24
CA PHE A 53 1.25 18.98 11.04
C PHE A 53 -0.28 19.03 11.14
N GLN A 54 -0.83 18.59 12.27
CA GLN A 54 -2.28 18.52 12.50
C GLN A 54 -2.94 19.91 12.50
N GLN A 55 -2.28 20.92 13.08
CA GLN A 55 -2.78 22.29 13.17
C GLN A 55 -2.67 23.05 11.83
N SER A 56 -1.62 22.77 11.05
CA SER A 56 -1.36 23.43 9.76
C SER A 56 -1.89 22.66 8.55
N PHE A 57 -2.64 21.58 8.75
CA PHE A 57 -3.04 20.67 7.67
C PHE A 57 -3.73 21.38 6.49
N LEU A 58 -4.70 22.26 6.78
CA LEU A 58 -5.39 23.02 5.74
C LEU A 58 -4.43 23.96 4.99
N GLN A 59 -3.49 24.59 5.70
CA GLN A 59 -2.48 25.46 5.08
C GLN A 59 -1.55 24.68 4.15
N GLN A 60 -1.18 23.44 4.51
CA GLN A 60 -0.40 22.56 3.63
C GLN A 60 -1.17 22.20 2.36
N VAL A 61 -2.49 21.97 2.47
CA VAL A 61 -3.34 21.69 1.30
C VAL A 61 -3.45 22.90 0.38
N THR A 62 -3.59 24.11 0.92
CA THR A 62 -3.73 25.34 0.10
C THR A 62 -2.39 25.95 -0.32
N GLY A 63 -1.29 25.60 0.34
CA GLY A 63 0.01 26.23 0.18
C GLY A 63 0.64 26.04 -1.20
N THR A 64 0.19 25.05 -1.97
CA THR A 64 0.67 24.79 -3.33
C THR A 64 -0.18 25.42 -4.43
N GLN A 65 -1.15 26.29 -4.08
CA GLN A 65 -1.95 27.01 -5.07
C GLN A 65 -1.17 28.13 -5.78
N ASP A 66 -0.20 28.73 -5.09
CA ASP A 66 0.54 29.88 -5.62
C ASP A 66 1.36 29.49 -6.86
N GLY A 67 1.24 30.28 -7.93
CA GLY A 67 1.95 30.05 -9.19
C GLY A 67 1.41 28.89 -10.04
N GLN A 68 0.35 28.21 -9.61
CA GLN A 68 -0.26 27.12 -10.39
C GLN A 68 -1.22 27.63 -11.47
N PRO A 69 -1.41 26.87 -12.57
CA PRO A 69 -2.48 27.10 -13.53
C PRO A 69 -3.87 27.04 -12.88
N ALA A 70 -4.82 27.82 -13.43
CA ALA A 70 -6.17 27.94 -12.89
C ALA A 70 -6.91 26.59 -12.71
N SER A 71 -6.65 25.60 -13.57
CA SER A 71 -7.23 24.26 -13.43
C SER A 71 -6.74 23.51 -12.19
N ILE A 72 -5.45 23.58 -11.88
CA ILE A 72 -4.85 22.97 -10.68
C ILE A 72 -5.32 23.72 -9.43
N VAL A 73 -5.35 25.05 -9.47
CA VAL A 73 -5.91 25.86 -8.37
C VAL A 73 -7.36 25.50 -8.08
N GLY A 74 -8.19 25.27 -9.12
CA GLY A 74 -9.57 24.82 -8.98
C GLY A 74 -9.70 23.44 -8.33
N TRP A 75 -8.86 22.49 -8.75
CA TRP A 75 -8.79 21.16 -8.15
C TRP A 75 -8.39 21.20 -6.67
N ILE A 76 -7.33 21.93 -6.33
CA ILE A 76 -6.88 22.10 -4.94
C ILE A 76 -7.97 22.81 -4.12
N SER A 77 -8.60 23.85 -4.67
CA SER A 77 -9.69 24.59 -3.99
C SER A 77 -10.87 23.70 -3.63
N PHE A 78 -11.25 22.77 -4.51
CA PHE A 78 -12.31 21.80 -4.22
C PHE A 78 -11.97 20.93 -3.00
N TRP A 79 -10.76 20.38 -2.95
CA TRP A 79 -10.31 19.58 -1.81
C TRP A 79 -10.11 20.41 -0.55
N ALA A 80 -9.55 21.61 -0.67
CA ALA A 80 -9.42 22.55 0.44
C ALA A 80 -10.77 22.87 1.06
N HIS A 81 -11.83 23.03 0.25
CA HIS A 81 -13.18 23.23 0.75
C HIS A 81 -13.67 22.02 1.57
N LEU A 82 -13.49 20.78 1.07
CA LEU A 82 -13.85 19.57 1.83
C LEU A 82 -13.05 19.44 3.13
N VAL A 83 -11.74 19.68 3.08
CA VAL A 83 -10.84 19.61 4.25
C VAL A 83 -11.21 20.69 5.27
N SER A 84 -11.62 21.88 4.83
CA SER A 84 -11.98 23.00 5.71
C SER A 84 -13.17 22.70 6.62
N LEU A 85 -14.02 21.73 6.27
CA LEU A 85 -15.14 21.29 7.11
C LEU A 85 -14.64 20.71 8.44
N ASN A 86 -13.52 19.98 8.42
CA ASN A 86 -12.87 19.47 9.63
C ASN A 86 -11.40 19.10 9.35
N PRO A 87 -10.46 20.07 9.37
CA PRO A 87 -9.07 19.82 8.99
C PRO A 87 -8.39 18.75 9.85
N LEU A 88 -8.69 18.74 11.16
CA LEU A 88 -8.13 17.78 12.11
C LEU A 88 -8.58 16.34 11.80
N LEU A 89 -9.83 16.15 11.36
CA LEU A 89 -10.31 14.82 10.97
C LEU A 89 -9.52 14.29 9.77
N PHE A 90 -9.34 15.10 8.72
CA PHE A 90 -8.57 14.68 7.54
C PHE A 90 -7.10 14.42 7.87
N ALA A 91 -6.47 15.28 8.67
CA ALA A 91 -5.10 15.08 9.15
C ALA A 91 -4.94 13.78 9.95
N ARG A 92 -5.93 13.43 10.78
CA ARG A 92 -5.95 12.16 11.52
C ARG A 92 -6.21 10.95 10.64
N ILE A 93 -7.08 11.07 9.64
CA ILE A 93 -7.32 10.01 8.65
C ILE A 93 -6.03 9.71 7.90
N GLU A 94 -5.32 10.74 7.42
CA GLU A 94 -4.03 10.58 6.74
C GLU A 94 -2.99 9.94 7.65
N ALA A 95 -2.77 10.49 8.86
CA ALA A 95 -1.81 9.95 9.82
C ALA A 95 -2.10 8.48 10.18
N THR A 96 -3.38 8.14 10.39
CA THR A 96 -3.80 6.76 10.71
C THR A 96 -3.59 5.84 9.51
N THR A 97 -3.87 6.31 8.30
CA THR A 97 -3.70 5.53 7.07
C THR A 97 -2.22 5.25 6.81
N GLU A 98 -1.35 6.25 6.92
CA GLU A 98 0.10 6.04 6.80
C GLU A 98 0.65 5.10 7.89
N SER A 99 0.16 5.23 9.13
CA SER A 99 0.52 4.31 10.23
C SER A 99 0.15 2.87 9.90
N ALA A 100 -1.08 2.65 9.39
CA ALA A 100 -1.55 1.33 9.01
C ALA A 100 -0.73 0.76 7.84
N ILE A 101 -0.46 1.57 6.81
CA ILE A 101 0.38 1.17 5.67
C ILE A 101 1.78 0.77 6.14
N ALA A 102 2.41 1.55 7.01
CA ALA A 102 3.73 1.26 7.55
C ALA A 102 3.78 -0.12 8.21
N VAL A 103 2.84 -0.39 9.12
CA VAL A 103 2.75 -1.67 9.83
C VAL A 103 2.50 -2.83 8.86
N LEU A 104 1.54 -2.67 7.94
CA LEU A 104 1.17 -3.71 6.98
C LEU A 104 2.31 -4.02 5.99
N LEU A 105 3.07 -3.02 5.54
CA LEU A 105 4.25 -3.20 4.69
C LEU A 105 5.38 -3.93 5.40
N ILE A 106 5.70 -3.52 6.64
CA ILE A 106 6.77 -4.15 7.43
C ILE A 106 6.44 -5.63 7.65
N LEU A 107 5.22 -5.93 8.08
CA LEU A 107 4.77 -7.30 8.34
C LEU A 107 4.51 -8.10 7.05
N GLY A 108 4.29 -7.42 5.91
CA GLY A 108 3.83 -8.07 4.67
C GLY A 108 2.48 -8.74 4.85
N LEU A 109 1.53 -7.99 5.42
CA LEU A 109 0.17 -8.43 5.71
C LEU A 109 -0.81 -7.68 4.80
N PHE A 110 -1.71 -8.42 4.13
CA PHE A 110 -2.66 -7.85 3.17
C PHE A 110 -1.97 -7.01 2.07
N SER A 111 -0.79 -7.45 1.61
CA SER A 111 0.14 -6.62 0.84
C SER A 111 -0.45 -6.07 -0.45
N ASN A 112 -1.31 -6.82 -1.14
CA ASN A 112 -1.99 -6.33 -2.33
C ASN A 112 -2.99 -5.22 -1.98
N LEU A 113 -3.80 -5.41 -0.93
CA LEU A 113 -4.71 -4.38 -0.44
C LEU A 113 -3.94 -3.13 0.03
N THR A 114 -2.89 -3.31 0.83
CA THR A 114 -2.01 -2.23 1.28
C THR A 114 -1.39 -1.49 0.11
N SER A 115 -0.97 -2.21 -0.94
CA SER A 115 -0.41 -1.57 -2.12
C SER A 115 -1.45 -0.78 -2.91
N ILE A 116 -2.68 -1.29 -3.05
CA ILE A 116 -3.78 -0.57 -3.71
C ILE A 116 -4.12 0.72 -2.93
N ILE A 117 -4.29 0.62 -1.62
CA ILE A 117 -4.55 1.79 -0.75
C ILE A 117 -3.38 2.78 -0.85
N GLY A 118 -2.14 2.29 -0.80
CA GLY A 118 -0.93 3.09 -0.94
C GLY A 118 -0.84 3.84 -2.27
N ILE A 119 -1.24 3.22 -3.39
CA ILE A 119 -1.34 3.90 -4.70
C ILE A 119 -2.29 5.08 -4.61
N PHE A 120 -3.52 4.86 -4.14
CA PHE A 120 -4.53 5.91 -4.09
C PHE A 120 -4.17 7.03 -3.11
N LEU A 121 -3.63 6.69 -1.94
CA LEU A 121 -3.16 7.69 -0.97
C LEU A 121 -2.03 8.53 -1.58
N SER A 122 -1.04 7.88 -2.20
CA SER A 122 0.11 8.56 -2.82
C SER A 122 -0.32 9.48 -3.96
N LEU A 123 -1.25 9.05 -4.82
CA LEU A 123 -1.82 9.91 -5.87
C LEU A 123 -2.65 11.06 -5.30
N GLY A 124 -3.35 10.85 -4.18
CA GLY A 124 -4.06 11.91 -3.46
C GLY A 124 -3.10 12.98 -2.94
N ILE A 125 -2.05 12.58 -2.23
CA ILE A 125 -1.00 13.49 -1.73
C ILE A 125 -0.32 14.22 -2.90
N TRP A 126 0.02 13.50 -3.96
CA TRP A 126 0.65 14.09 -5.13
C TRP A 126 -0.23 15.14 -5.82
N SER A 127 -1.52 14.84 -6.02
CA SER A 127 -2.43 15.73 -6.76
C SER A 127 -3.00 16.88 -5.94
N ILE A 128 -3.00 16.77 -4.61
CA ILE A 128 -3.63 17.76 -3.72
C ILE A 128 -2.54 18.61 -3.04
N PRO A 129 -1.93 18.21 -1.90
CA PRO A 129 -0.96 19.06 -1.22
C PRO A 129 0.34 19.26 -2.00
N GLU A 130 0.76 18.35 -2.88
CA GLU A 130 1.96 18.56 -3.72
C GLU A 130 1.68 19.27 -5.05
N GLY A 131 0.41 19.57 -5.39
CA GLY A 131 0.08 20.31 -6.61
C GLY A 131 0.64 19.71 -7.91
N PHE A 132 0.64 18.37 -8.00
CA PHE A 132 1.26 17.58 -9.06
C PHE A 132 2.79 17.72 -9.18
N GLY A 133 3.47 18.24 -8.15
CA GLY A 133 4.90 18.58 -8.14
C GLY A 133 5.22 20.02 -8.54
N GLY A 134 4.21 20.77 -9.00
CA GLY A 134 4.35 22.18 -9.40
C GLY A 134 4.40 23.18 -8.23
N PRO A 135 4.55 24.48 -8.53
CA PRO A 135 4.49 25.08 -9.87
C PRO A 135 5.77 24.90 -10.71
N TYR A 136 5.58 24.52 -11.98
CA TYR A 136 6.66 24.32 -12.96
C TYR A 136 7.09 25.64 -13.61
N LEU A 137 7.88 26.42 -12.87
CA LEU A 137 8.42 27.68 -13.36
C LEU A 137 9.79 27.48 -14.01
N PRO A 138 10.02 27.99 -15.25
CA PRO A 138 11.32 27.90 -15.89
C PRO A 138 12.45 28.42 -15.01
N GLY A 139 13.48 27.60 -14.80
CA GLY A 139 14.65 27.97 -13.98
C GLY A 139 14.44 27.91 -12.45
N HIS A 140 13.25 27.54 -11.97
CA HIS A 140 12.95 27.47 -10.54
C HIS A 140 12.69 26.04 -10.04
N SER A 141 11.72 25.33 -10.63
CA SER A 141 11.35 23.99 -10.16
C SER A 141 10.96 23.06 -11.29
N THR A 142 11.49 21.83 -11.22
CA THR A 142 11.16 20.69 -12.08
C THR A 142 10.81 19.46 -11.24
N ASP A 143 10.37 19.66 -10.00
CA ASP A 143 10.05 18.56 -9.09
C ASP A 143 8.77 17.84 -9.53
N ILE A 144 8.80 16.51 -9.58
CA ILE A 144 7.62 15.71 -9.89
C ILE A 144 6.77 15.44 -8.65
N GLY A 145 7.23 15.82 -7.45
CA GLY A 145 6.59 15.50 -6.18
C GLY A 145 7.06 14.15 -5.64
N THR A 146 7.14 14.04 -4.32
CA THR A 146 7.67 12.86 -3.64
C THR A 146 6.68 11.70 -3.65
N ALA A 147 5.39 11.98 -3.58
CA ALA A 147 4.36 10.95 -3.50
C ALA A 147 4.13 10.22 -4.84
N PHE A 148 4.47 10.81 -5.99
CA PHE A 148 4.29 10.13 -7.28
C PHE A 148 5.19 8.89 -7.45
N PRO A 149 6.51 8.96 -7.20
CA PRO A 149 7.36 7.76 -7.12
C PRO A 149 6.86 6.70 -6.14
N TYR A 150 6.23 7.09 -5.02
CA TYR A 150 5.67 6.13 -4.06
C TYR A 150 4.49 5.36 -4.65
N ALA A 151 3.60 6.01 -5.41
CA ALA A 151 2.53 5.34 -6.13
C ALA A 151 3.07 4.29 -7.10
N ILE A 152 4.14 4.61 -7.83
CA ILE A 152 4.80 3.65 -8.74
C ILE A 152 5.40 2.49 -7.95
N LEU A 153 6.08 2.75 -6.83
CA LEU A 153 6.67 1.70 -6.01
C LEU A 153 5.60 0.75 -5.45
N PHE A 154 4.45 1.26 -4.99
CA PHE A 154 3.33 0.41 -4.59
C PHE A 154 2.79 -0.42 -5.76
N ALA A 155 2.66 0.15 -6.96
CA ALA A 155 2.24 -0.60 -8.14
C ALA A 155 3.21 -1.74 -8.47
N ILE A 156 4.52 -1.51 -8.33
CA ILE A 156 5.55 -2.54 -8.49
C ILE A 156 5.42 -3.61 -7.41
N LEU A 157 5.28 -3.23 -6.14
CA LEU A 157 5.10 -4.18 -5.03
C LEU A 157 3.84 -5.05 -5.21
N LEU A 158 2.75 -4.47 -5.71
CA LEU A 158 1.53 -5.17 -6.08
C LEU A 158 1.78 -6.19 -7.21
N CYS A 159 2.40 -5.76 -8.30
CA CYS A 159 2.70 -6.62 -9.45
C CYS A 159 3.61 -7.80 -9.07
N LEU A 160 4.55 -7.57 -8.15
CA LEU A 160 5.51 -8.57 -7.68
C LEU A 160 4.97 -9.44 -6.54
N SER A 161 3.73 -9.22 -6.07
CA SER A 161 3.14 -9.95 -4.93
C SER A 161 4.08 -9.94 -3.71
N ALA A 162 4.61 -8.76 -3.36
CA ALA A 162 5.71 -8.61 -2.41
C ALA A 162 5.46 -9.24 -1.03
N GLY A 163 4.20 -9.41 -0.62
CA GLY A 163 3.80 -10.11 0.61
C GLY A 163 4.28 -11.56 0.73
N ARG A 164 4.58 -12.24 -0.39
CA ARG A 164 5.05 -13.63 -0.38
C ARG A 164 6.48 -13.77 0.16
N TYR A 165 7.25 -12.69 0.14
CA TYR A 165 8.68 -12.71 0.44
C TYR A 165 8.94 -12.01 1.78
N TYR A 166 9.38 -12.75 2.80
CA TYR A 166 9.51 -12.25 4.17
C TYR A 166 8.23 -11.60 4.75
N GLY A 167 7.06 -11.94 4.23
CA GLY A 167 5.78 -11.41 4.71
C GLY A 167 4.89 -12.50 5.31
N LEU A 168 3.94 -12.08 6.15
CA LEU A 168 2.93 -12.96 6.73
C LEU A 168 1.95 -13.50 5.68
N ASP A 169 1.82 -12.82 4.53
CA ASP A 169 0.93 -13.23 3.45
C ASP A 169 1.25 -14.60 2.86
N GLN A 170 2.50 -15.10 2.99
CA GLN A 170 2.84 -16.46 2.58
C GLN A 170 2.01 -17.52 3.33
N TRP A 171 1.62 -17.23 4.58
CA TRP A 171 0.79 -18.09 5.41
C TRP A 171 -0.68 -17.71 5.36
N LEU A 172 -0.99 -16.43 5.13
CA LEU A 172 -2.35 -15.92 5.09
C LEU A 172 -3.05 -16.25 3.76
N THR A 173 -2.35 -16.16 2.64
CA THR A 173 -2.91 -16.36 1.30
C THR A 173 -3.60 -17.73 1.13
N PRO A 174 -3.01 -18.86 1.59
CA PRO A 174 -3.69 -20.16 1.56
C PRO A 174 -4.93 -20.23 2.46
N ARG A 175 -4.93 -19.53 3.61
CA ARG A 175 -6.01 -19.55 4.60
C ARG A 175 -7.23 -18.73 4.17
N LEU A 176 -7.03 -17.66 3.40
CA LEU A 176 -8.10 -16.77 2.94
C LEU A 176 -8.92 -17.31 1.77
N GLY A 177 -8.48 -18.41 1.13
CA GLY A 177 -9.21 -19.03 0.02
C GLY A 177 -9.45 -18.05 -1.13
N ARG A 178 -10.72 -17.70 -1.39
CA ARG A 178 -11.14 -16.77 -2.46
C ARG A 178 -10.68 -15.33 -2.21
N TRP A 179 -10.49 -14.94 -0.94
CA TRP A 179 -10.00 -13.63 -0.53
C TRP A 179 -8.47 -13.54 -0.51
N GLY A 180 -7.78 -14.62 -0.93
CA GLY A 180 -6.32 -14.64 -0.98
C GLY A 180 -5.70 -13.55 -1.86
N PHE A 181 -6.46 -12.96 -2.79
CA PHE A 181 -6.03 -11.79 -3.56
C PHE A 181 -5.71 -10.58 -2.68
N LEU A 182 -6.42 -10.36 -1.57
CA LEU A 182 -6.15 -9.21 -0.69
C LEU A 182 -4.78 -9.30 -0.01
N ALA A 183 -4.28 -10.52 0.17
CA ALA A 183 -2.93 -10.80 0.67
C ALA A 183 -1.92 -10.71 -0.48
N SER A 184 -1.52 -11.83 -1.04
CA SER A 184 -0.53 -11.88 -2.13
C SER A 184 -0.89 -12.90 -3.22
N GLY A 185 -2.15 -13.33 -3.23
CA GLY A 185 -2.71 -14.22 -4.24
C GLY A 185 -2.95 -13.51 -5.56
N SER A 186 -2.94 -14.27 -6.65
CA SER A 186 -3.33 -13.78 -7.98
C SER A 186 -4.85 -13.91 -8.18
N LEU A 187 -5.47 -12.91 -8.83
CA LEU A 187 -6.88 -12.98 -9.27
C LEU A 187 -7.15 -14.13 -10.25
N ARG A 188 -6.11 -14.63 -10.93
CA ARG A 188 -6.24 -15.66 -11.96
C ARG A 188 -6.20 -17.06 -11.35
N ARG A 189 -7.20 -17.39 -10.53
CA ARG A 189 -7.47 -18.76 -10.10
C ARG A 189 -8.84 -19.24 -10.58
N ASN A 190 -9.07 -19.16 -11.90
CA ASN A 190 -10.05 -20.03 -12.55
C ASN A 190 -9.32 -21.33 -12.90
N ARG A 191 -9.34 -22.29 -11.97
CA ARG A 191 -9.19 -23.70 -12.34
C ARG A 191 -10.56 -24.13 -12.88
N LYS A 192 -10.62 -24.35 -14.20
CA LYS A 192 -11.59 -25.30 -14.75
C LYS A 192 -11.32 -26.67 -14.15
#